data_AF-A0A1L9U8M9-F1
#
_entry.id   AF-A0A1L9U8M9-F1
#
_cell.length_a   1.000
_cell.length_b   1.000
_cell.length_c   1.000
_cell.angle_alpha   90.00
_cell.angle_beta   90.00
_cell.angle_gamma   90.00
#
_symmetry.space_group_name_H-M   'P 1'
#
loop_
_entity.id
_entity.type
_entity.pdbx_description
1 polymer ?
#
loop_
_entity_poly.entity_id
_entity_poly.type
_entity_poly.pdbx_seq_one_letter_code
_entity_poly.pdbx_strand_id
1 'polypeptide(L)'
;MYSRLKSFLSAGLDPNSNIRGDHDDDRYKCNDGDEYNDGDEYNDGDEYNDRDEYNKDWSEYDCWDEYNHRSSLLLTATDRNDVEAVKILLQYGAKMRRPYARERRPCTLENLLGYRLDICPLMTGVFLDAGVRPSSVYVVAALCQMGGSSSPLIEFILNERLDVHCTYSGELEYTELTDATLLHIAAARGDPELLEAIISRAPNQLHARVLGKSTPLGWPFLPGSRPFPPEEPSEEWYDLYSPMNMAIGSGRTDNVKFLIECGCKVDLQSFEWMWYFACKSPDIWLDIFDSMAARINFDSPEAIPVIQRCAESFPVENFYPLDKFFQKVCLPSFLGNMSLRTRAQYLDKFSFAAYEADLDELRHDISRCEVALHDEIQGEGETGVSEADTPTDCLSRLAYLRQREKVQHEIVELLKEATLYCESPKRLTGMDEGC
;
A
#
# COMPACT_ATOMS: atom_id res chain seq x y z
N MET A 1 28.33 19.04 -28.85
CA MET A 1 27.05 19.71 -28.48
C MET A 1 27.29 20.92 -27.60
N TYR A 2 27.95 20.75 -26.45
CA TYR A 2 28.26 21.81 -25.47
C TYR A 2 28.92 23.09 -26.03
N SER A 3 29.97 22.97 -26.85
CA SER A 3 30.64 24.12 -27.47
C SER A 3 29.73 24.90 -28.43
N ARG A 4 28.87 24.18 -29.17
CA ARG A 4 27.86 24.79 -30.04
C ARG A 4 26.76 25.46 -29.23
N LEU A 5 26.27 24.82 -28.16
CA LEU A 5 25.23 25.38 -27.29
C LEU A 5 25.71 26.70 -26.63
N LYS A 6 26.94 26.70 -26.09
CA LYS A 6 27.54 27.89 -25.48
C LYS A 6 27.74 29.02 -26.50
N SER A 7 28.17 28.68 -27.72
CA SER A 7 28.29 29.64 -28.82
C SER A 7 26.93 30.23 -29.23
N PHE A 8 25.88 29.39 -29.27
CA PHE A 8 24.53 29.79 -29.66
C PHE A 8 23.90 30.75 -28.63
N LEU A 9 24.05 30.44 -27.34
CA LEU A 9 23.55 31.28 -26.24
C LEU A 9 24.35 32.58 -26.12
N SER A 10 25.67 32.54 -26.38
CA SER A 10 26.48 33.77 -26.40
C SER A 10 26.13 34.73 -27.55
N ALA A 11 25.43 34.25 -28.58
CA ALA A 11 24.94 35.06 -29.69
C ALA A 11 23.62 35.79 -29.39
N GLY A 12 23.10 35.70 -28.16
CA GLY A 12 21.87 36.39 -27.73
C GLY A 12 20.58 35.75 -28.25
N LEU A 13 20.65 34.51 -28.72
CA LEU A 13 19.47 33.76 -29.17
C LEU A 13 18.66 33.27 -27.98
N ASP A 14 17.33 33.42 -28.05
CA ASP A 14 16.41 33.00 -26.99
C ASP A 14 16.49 31.48 -26.78
N PRO A 15 16.83 30.99 -25.56
CA PRO A 15 16.88 29.56 -25.26
C PRO A 15 15.52 28.86 -25.41
N ASN A 16 14.43 29.62 -25.52
CA ASN A 16 13.08 29.10 -25.76
C ASN A 16 12.71 29.05 -27.25
N SER A 17 13.59 29.47 -28.16
CA SER A 17 13.33 29.43 -29.60
C SER A 17 13.22 27.98 -30.10
N ASN A 18 12.10 27.65 -30.77
CA ASN A 18 11.93 26.34 -31.38
C ASN A 18 12.95 26.19 -32.52
N ILE A 19 13.87 25.23 -32.41
CA ILE A 19 14.73 24.85 -33.54
C ILE A 19 13.88 23.99 -34.47
N ARG A 20 13.12 24.62 -35.36
CA ARG A 20 12.58 23.91 -36.53
C ARG A 20 13.78 23.59 -37.41
N GLY A 21 14.19 22.33 -37.44
CA GLY A 21 14.99 21.84 -38.56
C GLY A 21 14.11 21.88 -39.79
N ASP A 22 14.58 22.51 -40.87
CA ASP A 22 13.98 22.40 -42.20
C ASP A 22 14.07 20.92 -42.64
N HIS A 23 13.11 20.11 -42.20
CA HIS A 23 12.83 18.82 -42.79
C HIS A 23 11.57 19.00 -43.63
N ASP A 24 11.73 18.80 -44.94
CA ASP A 24 10.65 18.82 -45.91
C ASP A 24 9.54 17.84 -45.50
N ASP A 25 8.39 18.42 -45.20
CA ASP A 25 7.19 17.76 -44.68
C ASP A 25 6.38 17.21 -45.87
N ASP A 26 6.74 16.01 -46.33
CA ASP A 26 5.94 15.27 -47.33
C ASP A 26 4.82 14.50 -46.63
N ARG A 27 3.64 15.14 -46.59
CA ARG A 27 2.28 14.57 -46.66
C ARG A 27 2.02 13.25 -45.92
N TYR A 28 1.42 13.35 -44.75
CA TYR A 28 0.32 12.45 -44.38
C TYR A 28 -1.01 13.19 -44.51
N LYS A 29 -1.72 12.92 -45.61
CA LYS A 29 -3.15 13.22 -45.71
C LYS A 29 -3.88 12.14 -44.94
N CYS A 30 -4.46 12.48 -43.79
CA CYS A 30 -5.52 11.68 -43.20
C CYS A 30 -6.72 11.74 -44.16
N ASN A 31 -7.14 10.59 -44.68
CA ASN A 31 -8.38 10.45 -45.42
C ASN A 31 -9.54 10.57 -44.43
N ASP A 32 -10.35 11.61 -44.56
CA ASP A 32 -11.71 11.62 -44.08
C ASP A 32 -12.54 10.75 -45.03
N GLY A 33 -13.04 9.63 -44.54
CA GLY A 33 -13.99 8.80 -45.28
C GLY A 33 -14.22 7.48 -44.60
N ASP A 34 -15.34 7.38 -43.88
CA ASP A 34 -16.23 6.23 -43.97
C ASP A 34 -17.66 6.68 -43.58
N GLU A 35 -18.51 6.76 -44.60
CA GLU A 35 -19.96 6.84 -44.49
C GLU A 35 -20.48 5.48 -44.01
N TYR A 36 -21.10 5.44 -42.82
CA TYR A 36 -21.87 4.26 -42.42
C TYR A 36 -23.23 4.28 -43.12
N ASN A 37 -23.42 3.26 -43.95
CA ASN A 37 -24.59 3.01 -44.76
C ASN A 37 -25.63 2.23 -43.95
N ASP A 38 -26.87 2.73 -43.96
CA ASP A 38 -28.06 2.06 -43.43
C ASP A 38 -28.40 0.78 -44.21
N GLY A 39 -28.80 -0.27 -43.50
CA GLY A 39 -29.59 -1.38 -44.04
C GLY A 39 -29.07 -2.77 -43.67
N ASP A 40 -29.72 -3.45 -42.73
CA ASP A 40 -30.62 -4.57 -43.06
C ASP A 40 -31.25 -5.20 -41.80
N GLU A 41 -32.54 -5.50 -41.95
CA GLU A 41 -33.42 -6.25 -41.06
C GLU A 41 -32.99 -7.72 -40.91
N TYR A 42 -32.93 -8.27 -39.68
CA TYR A 42 -33.34 -9.64 -39.29
C TYR A 42 -33.38 -9.68 -37.74
N ASN A 43 -34.55 -9.73 -37.09
CA ASN A 43 -35.42 -10.88 -36.78
C ASN A 43 -34.99 -11.70 -35.54
N ASP A 44 -35.82 -11.58 -34.49
CA ASP A 44 -36.11 -12.44 -33.32
C ASP A 44 -35.18 -13.62 -32.95
N GLY A 45 -34.77 -13.64 -31.68
CA GLY A 45 -34.45 -14.88 -30.97
C GLY A 45 -33.43 -14.77 -29.83
N ASP A 46 -33.94 -14.69 -28.61
CA ASP A 46 -33.41 -15.28 -27.37
C ASP A 46 -32.19 -14.69 -26.62
N GLU A 47 -32.45 -14.53 -25.31
CA GLU A 47 -31.57 -14.65 -24.14
C GLU A 47 -30.47 -13.61 -23.82
N TYR A 48 -30.80 -12.82 -22.79
CA TYR A 48 -29.96 -12.08 -21.85
C TYR A 48 -28.46 -12.44 -21.82
N ASN A 49 -27.63 -11.49 -22.23
CA ASN A 49 -26.24 -11.34 -21.78
C ASN A 49 -25.81 -9.85 -21.86
N ASP A 50 -26.31 -9.03 -20.95
CA ASP A 50 -25.88 -7.64 -20.75
C ASP A 50 -24.57 -7.61 -19.93
N ARG A 51 -23.42 -7.87 -20.55
CA ARG A 51 -22.12 -7.73 -19.86
C ARG A 51 -20.91 -7.23 -20.66
N ASP A 52 -21.11 -6.59 -21.82
CA ASP A 52 -19.98 -6.16 -22.67
C ASP A 52 -19.93 -4.65 -23.00
N GLU A 53 -20.58 -3.78 -22.22
CA GLU A 53 -20.69 -2.33 -22.53
C GLU A 53 -19.66 -1.41 -21.83
N TYR A 54 -18.49 -1.93 -21.43
CA TYR A 54 -17.39 -1.11 -20.86
C TYR A 54 -16.06 -1.22 -21.61
N ASN A 55 -16.10 -1.56 -22.89
CA ASN A 55 -14.95 -1.36 -23.79
C ASN A 55 -15.05 0.03 -24.43
N LYS A 56 -15.01 1.09 -23.60
CA LYS A 56 -14.73 2.45 -24.07
C LYS A 56 -13.28 2.50 -24.52
N ASP A 57 -13.11 2.17 -25.79
CA ASP A 57 -12.15 2.71 -26.73
C ASP A 57 -11.06 3.61 -26.12
N TRP A 58 -9.97 2.99 -25.64
CA TRP A 58 -8.75 3.70 -25.24
C TRP A 58 -7.97 4.25 -26.45
N SER A 59 -8.47 4.09 -27.69
CA SER A 59 -7.81 4.58 -28.92
C SER A 59 -7.76 6.11 -29.02
N GLU A 60 -8.50 6.86 -28.19
CA GLU A 60 -8.38 8.32 -28.10
C GLU A 60 -7.08 8.78 -27.40
N TYR A 61 -6.35 7.86 -26.76
CA TYR A 61 -5.01 8.09 -26.19
C TYR A 61 -3.85 7.79 -27.15
N ASP A 62 -4.10 7.44 -28.42
CA ASP A 62 -3.04 7.30 -29.43
C ASP A 62 -2.72 8.62 -30.17
N CYS A 63 -3.41 9.73 -29.83
CA CYS A 63 -3.11 11.06 -30.41
C CYS A 63 -1.87 11.77 -29.80
N TRP A 64 -1.12 11.09 -28.92
CA TRP A 64 0.02 11.66 -28.21
C TRP A 64 1.37 11.51 -28.93
N ASP A 65 1.43 10.73 -30.01
CA ASP A 65 2.72 10.23 -30.55
C ASP A 65 3.55 11.25 -31.38
N GLU A 66 3.02 12.42 -31.72
CA GLU A 66 3.77 13.39 -32.55
C GLU A 66 3.72 14.85 -32.08
N TYR A 67 3.31 15.11 -30.83
CA TYR A 67 3.27 16.48 -30.31
C TYR A 67 4.66 16.99 -29.89
N ASN A 68 5.51 17.32 -30.87
CA ASN A 68 6.52 18.39 -30.83
C ASN A 68 7.44 18.47 -29.59
N HIS A 69 7.62 17.36 -28.85
CA HIS A 69 8.52 17.26 -27.70
C HIS A 69 9.98 17.56 -28.11
N ARG A 70 10.31 17.30 -29.38
CA ARG A 70 11.61 17.59 -30.00
C ARG A 70 11.93 19.08 -30.20
N SER A 71 10.96 19.99 -30.04
CA SER A 71 11.19 21.41 -30.29
C SER A 71 11.81 22.18 -29.11
N SER A 72 11.80 21.61 -27.89
CA SER A 72 12.45 22.23 -26.73
C SER A 72 13.83 21.63 -26.49
N LEU A 73 14.87 22.47 -26.53
CA LEU A 73 16.23 22.09 -26.18
C LEU A 73 16.31 21.55 -24.73
N LEU A 74 15.53 22.14 -23.82
CA LEU A 74 15.49 21.71 -22.42
C LEU A 74 14.90 20.30 -22.29
N LEU A 75 13.80 20.01 -22.98
CA LEU A 75 13.20 18.67 -22.98
C LEU A 75 14.16 17.65 -23.60
N THR A 76 14.77 17.98 -24.74
CA THR A 76 15.73 17.09 -25.42
C THR A 76 16.96 16.80 -24.56
N ALA A 77 17.50 17.81 -23.88
CA ALA A 77 18.62 17.64 -22.95
C ALA A 77 18.21 16.76 -21.77
N THR A 78 16.98 16.94 -21.26
CA THR A 78 16.45 16.13 -20.17
C THR A 78 16.21 14.69 -20.58
N ASP A 79 15.62 14.44 -21.75
CA ASP A 79 15.39 13.11 -22.32
C ASP A 79 16.68 12.32 -22.49
N ARG A 80 17.81 13.02 -22.65
CA ARG A 80 19.15 12.43 -22.76
C ARG A 80 19.87 12.32 -21.42
N ASN A 81 19.23 12.69 -20.31
CA ASN A 81 19.84 12.81 -18.99
C ASN A 81 21.13 13.68 -18.99
N ASP A 82 21.20 14.70 -19.85
CA ASP A 82 22.34 15.62 -19.94
C ASP A 82 22.21 16.74 -18.90
N VAL A 83 22.56 16.40 -17.65
CA VAL A 83 22.42 17.28 -16.46
C VAL A 83 23.11 18.64 -16.67
N GLU A 84 24.29 18.66 -17.29
CA GLU A 84 25.04 19.89 -17.51
C GLU A 84 24.39 20.78 -18.57
N ALA A 85 23.87 20.20 -19.66
CA ALA A 85 23.10 20.96 -20.63
C ALA A 85 21.83 21.56 -20.01
N VAL A 86 21.12 20.79 -19.16
CA VAL A 86 19.93 21.28 -18.44
C VAL A 86 20.29 22.43 -17.50
N LYS A 87 21.35 22.30 -16.68
CA LYS A 87 21.83 23.39 -15.82
C LYS A 87 22.08 24.68 -16.60
N ILE A 88 22.77 24.59 -17.74
CA ILE A 88 23.07 25.74 -18.58
C ILE A 88 21.78 26.35 -19.12
N LEU A 89 20.90 25.54 -19.69
CA LEU A 89 19.64 26.04 -20.25
C LEU A 89 18.83 26.79 -19.19
N LEU A 90 18.75 26.26 -17.97
CA LEU A 90 18.07 26.92 -16.84
C LEU A 90 18.79 28.20 -16.40
N GLN A 91 20.12 28.21 -16.32
CA GLN A 91 20.91 29.41 -16.01
C GLN A 91 20.68 30.55 -17.01
N TYR A 92 20.44 30.22 -18.28
CA TYR A 92 20.11 31.20 -19.33
C TYR A 92 18.62 31.54 -19.41
N GLY A 93 17.81 31.10 -18.44
CA GLY A 93 16.40 31.47 -18.35
C GLY A 93 15.46 30.65 -19.23
N ALA A 94 15.85 29.44 -19.64
CA ALA A 94 14.91 28.50 -20.24
C ALA A 94 13.73 28.29 -19.30
N LYS A 95 12.51 28.55 -19.78
CA LYS A 95 11.31 28.46 -18.96
C LYS A 95 10.87 27.00 -18.85
N MET A 96 10.75 26.53 -17.63
CA MET A 96 10.21 25.18 -17.32
C MET A 96 8.69 25.09 -17.41
N ARG A 97 8.00 26.21 -17.61
CA ARG A 97 6.56 26.24 -17.87
C ARG A 97 6.34 26.67 -19.31
N ARG A 98 5.79 25.77 -20.12
CA ARG A 98 4.94 26.23 -21.23
C ARG A 98 3.58 26.58 -20.62
N PRO A 99 3.15 27.86 -20.65
CA PRO A 99 1.78 28.19 -20.31
C PRO A 99 0.89 27.63 -21.41
N TYR A 100 0.36 26.43 -21.22
CA TYR A 100 -0.73 25.96 -22.06
C TYR A 100 -2.01 26.58 -21.52
N ALA A 101 -2.72 27.31 -22.39
CA ALA A 101 -3.81 28.22 -22.02
C ALA A 101 -5.15 27.51 -21.74
N ARG A 102 -5.21 26.18 -21.83
CA ARG A 102 -6.43 25.42 -21.56
C ARG A 102 -6.07 24.21 -20.69
N GLU A 103 -6.51 24.32 -19.44
CA GLU A 103 -6.77 23.21 -18.50
C GLU A 103 -5.57 22.42 -17.98
N ARG A 104 -5.25 22.64 -16.69
CA ARG A 104 -4.61 21.73 -15.73
C ARG A 104 -3.67 20.64 -16.29
N ARG A 105 -2.72 20.97 -17.17
CA ARG A 105 -1.71 20.00 -17.59
C ARG A 105 -0.42 20.11 -16.79
N PRO A 106 0.27 18.98 -16.56
CA PRO A 106 1.38 18.91 -15.64
C PRO A 106 2.57 19.77 -16.11
N CYS A 107 3.34 20.32 -15.18
CA CYS A 107 4.57 21.04 -15.47
C CYS A 107 5.60 20.15 -16.18
N THR A 108 6.66 20.73 -16.77
CA THR A 108 7.70 19.98 -17.47
C THR A 108 8.28 18.85 -16.60
N LEU A 109 8.50 19.09 -15.30
CA LEU A 109 8.96 18.04 -14.37
C LEU A 109 7.94 16.90 -14.20
N GLU A 110 6.65 17.20 -14.13
CA GLU A 110 5.61 16.17 -14.00
C GLU A 110 5.42 15.36 -15.26
N ASN A 111 5.54 15.97 -16.44
CA ASN A 111 5.57 15.20 -17.68
C ASN A 111 6.84 14.35 -17.72
N LEU A 112 8.00 14.91 -17.39
CA LEU A 112 9.27 14.19 -17.45
C LEU A 112 9.32 13.00 -16.48
N LEU A 113 8.92 13.19 -15.22
CA LEU A 113 8.84 12.12 -14.21
C LEU A 113 7.65 11.19 -14.47
N GLY A 114 6.56 11.70 -15.03
CA GLY A 114 5.38 10.93 -15.45
C GLY A 114 5.68 9.92 -16.55
N TYR A 115 6.50 10.32 -17.53
CA TYR A 115 6.85 9.48 -18.67
C TYR A 115 8.13 8.64 -18.45
N ARG A 116 9.00 9.03 -17.51
CA ARG A 116 10.24 8.30 -17.22
C ARG A 116 10.45 8.11 -15.72
N LEU A 117 10.30 6.85 -15.29
CA LEU A 117 10.73 6.40 -13.97
C LEU A 117 12.28 6.41 -13.80
N ASP A 118 13.03 6.68 -14.87
CA ASP A 118 14.51 6.62 -14.91
C ASP A 118 15.20 7.99 -14.81
N ILE A 119 14.54 9.03 -14.29
CA ILE A 119 15.22 10.32 -14.10
C ILE A 119 16.27 10.18 -13.01
N CYS A 120 17.53 10.46 -13.37
CA CYS A 120 18.61 10.37 -12.41
C CYS A 120 18.43 11.41 -11.28
N PRO A 121 18.74 11.07 -10.01
CA PRO A 121 18.57 11.99 -8.87
C PRO A 121 19.26 13.35 -9.05
N LEU A 122 20.37 13.39 -9.79
CA LEU A 122 21.09 14.64 -10.11
C LEU A 122 20.25 15.60 -10.96
N MET A 123 19.51 15.08 -11.95
CA MET A 123 18.64 15.89 -12.79
C MET A 123 17.47 16.45 -11.97
N THR A 124 16.87 15.62 -11.13
CA THR A 124 15.83 16.03 -10.18
C THR A 124 16.32 17.16 -9.28
N GLY A 125 17.53 17.02 -8.72
CA GLY A 125 18.16 18.08 -7.93
C GLY A 125 18.28 19.40 -8.71
N VAL A 126 18.74 19.36 -9.96
CA VAL A 126 18.84 20.57 -10.81
C VAL A 126 17.48 21.24 -11.03
N PHE A 127 16.40 20.47 -11.18
CA PHE A 127 15.07 21.03 -11.36
C PHE A 127 14.52 21.67 -10.08
N LEU A 128 14.67 21.00 -8.95
CA LEU A 128 14.32 21.57 -7.64
C LEU A 128 15.14 22.83 -7.35
N ASP A 129 16.43 22.84 -7.73
CA ASP A 129 17.32 23.98 -7.58
C ASP A 129 16.90 25.19 -8.40
N ALA A 130 16.31 24.96 -9.57
CA ALA A 130 15.71 26.00 -10.38
C ALA A 130 14.31 26.43 -9.89
N GLY A 131 13.88 25.97 -8.72
CA GLY A 131 12.61 26.37 -8.08
C GLY A 131 11.38 25.63 -8.60
N VAL A 132 11.56 24.50 -9.29
CA VAL A 132 10.40 23.68 -9.67
C VAL A 132 9.86 22.98 -8.44
N ARG A 133 8.55 23.14 -8.24
CA ARG A 133 7.81 22.45 -7.20
C ARG A 133 6.98 21.35 -7.86
N PRO A 134 7.05 20.11 -7.36
CA PRO A 134 6.09 19.10 -7.78
C PRO A 134 4.69 19.56 -7.35
N SER A 135 3.67 19.29 -8.16
CA SER A 135 2.27 19.59 -7.84
C SER A 135 1.35 18.37 -7.83
N SER A 136 1.84 17.19 -8.24
CA SER A 136 1.09 15.94 -8.23
C SER A 136 1.63 14.92 -7.24
N VAL A 137 0.72 14.14 -6.65
CA VAL A 137 1.04 13.00 -5.78
C VAL A 137 1.95 12.00 -6.49
N TYR A 138 1.67 11.72 -7.76
CA TYR A 138 2.46 10.79 -8.58
C TYR A 138 3.95 11.16 -8.62
N VAL A 139 4.26 12.43 -8.88
CA VAL A 139 5.65 12.88 -8.92
C VAL A 139 6.30 12.73 -7.56
N VAL A 140 5.64 13.17 -6.50
CA VAL A 140 6.19 13.08 -5.15
C VAL A 140 6.39 11.63 -4.73
N ALA A 141 5.51 10.72 -5.14
CA ALA A 141 5.65 9.29 -4.92
C ALA A 141 6.89 8.72 -5.64
N ALA A 142 7.14 9.13 -6.88
CA ALA A 142 8.36 8.78 -7.60
C ALA A 142 9.61 9.35 -6.90
N LEU A 143 9.55 10.59 -6.41
CA LEU A 143 10.61 11.18 -5.58
C LEU A 143 10.87 10.33 -4.33
N CYS A 144 9.84 9.92 -3.60
CA CYS A 144 10.01 9.11 -2.38
C CYS A 144 10.70 7.76 -2.67
N GLN A 145 10.49 7.15 -3.84
CA GLN A 145 11.10 5.87 -4.22
C GLN A 145 12.54 6.00 -4.73
N MET A 146 12.92 7.17 -5.22
CA MET A 146 14.32 7.47 -5.56
C MET A 146 15.21 7.65 -4.31
N GLY A 147 14.57 7.74 -3.13
CA GLY A 147 15.23 7.63 -1.83
C GLY A 147 15.47 6.18 -1.46
N GLY A 148 16.72 5.72 -1.54
CA GLY A 148 17.19 4.66 -0.64
C GLY A 148 17.96 5.28 0.55
N SER A 149 18.39 4.46 1.50
CA SER A 149 19.01 4.82 2.79
C SER A 149 20.19 5.82 2.77
N SER A 150 20.73 6.13 1.59
CA SER A 150 21.83 7.09 1.39
C SER A 150 21.55 8.10 0.26
N SER A 151 20.28 8.33 -0.07
CA SER A 151 19.93 9.14 -1.23
C SER A 151 20.17 10.63 -0.95
N PRO A 152 20.95 11.32 -1.80
CA PRO A 152 21.01 12.78 -1.81
C PRO A 152 19.62 13.42 -1.90
N LEU A 153 18.62 12.66 -2.36
CA LEU A 153 17.25 13.13 -2.44
C LEU A 153 16.60 13.39 -1.08
N ILE A 154 16.97 12.65 -0.02
CA ILE A 154 16.54 12.97 1.35
C ILE A 154 17.10 14.35 1.69
N GLU A 155 18.40 14.57 1.51
CA GLU A 155 19.03 15.89 1.68
C GLU A 155 18.40 16.98 0.79
N PHE A 156 17.99 16.69 -0.45
CA PHE A 156 17.32 17.65 -1.33
C PHE A 156 15.89 17.97 -0.87
N ILE A 157 15.11 16.96 -0.49
CA ILE A 157 13.78 17.11 0.10
C ILE A 157 13.89 17.95 1.37
N LEU A 158 14.94 17.72 2.14
CA LEU A 158 15.13 18.29 3.45
C LEU A 158 15.82 19.68 3.45
N ASN A 159 16.68 20.05 2.52
CA ASN A 159 17.38 21.35 2.57
C ASN A 159 16.50 22.55 2.10
N GLU A 160 15.26 22.63 2.61
CA GLU A 160 14.24 23.68 2.36
C GLU A 160 13.70 23.78 0.91
N ARG A 161 14.03 22.84 0.03
CA ARG A 161 13.59 22.91 -1.38
C ARG A 161 12.25 22.24 -1.65
N LEU A 162 11.93 21.19 -0.90
CA LEU A 162 10.58 20.63 -0.84
C LEU A 162 9.95 21.04 0.49
N ASP A 163 8.84 21.75 0.43
CA ASP A 163 8.10 22.11 1.63
C ASP A 163 7.41 20.85 2.17
N VAL A 164 7.90 20.36 3.32
CA VAL A 164 7.36 19.18 3.99
C VAL A 164 5.90 19.38 4.40
N HIS A 165 5.44 20.62 4.55
CA HIS A 165 4.06 20.95 4.86
C HIS A 165 3.15 21.08 3.64
N CYS A 166 3.69 20.98 2.42
CA CYS A 166 2.86 20.92 1.22
C CYS A 166 1.95 19.70 1.23
N THR A 167 0.76 19.91 0.68
CA THR A 167 -0.21 18.87 0.37
C THR A 167 -0.29 18.68 -1.13
N TYR A 168 -0.60 17.45 -1.54
CA TYR A 168 -0.67 17.03 -2.92
C TYR A 168 -2.00 16.32 -3.14
N SER A 169 -2.64 16.56 -4.27
CA SER A 169 -3.86 15.86 -4.67
C SER A 169 -3.59 15.03 -5.91
N GLY A 170 -4.29 13.90 -6.02
CA GLY A 170 -4.16 12.96 -7.12
C GLY A 170 -4.15 11.52 -6.65
N GLU A 171 -3.96 10.62 -7.59
CA GLU A 171 -4.01 9.19 -7.34
C GLU A 171 -2.69 8.66 -6.77
N LEU A 172 -2.80 7.85 -5.73
CA LEU A 172 -1.73 7.03 -5.20
C LEU A 172 -2.25 5.60 -5.08
N GLU A 173 -1.67 4.69 -5.86
CA GLU A 173 -2.13 3.31 -5.95
C GLU A 173 -3.59 3.24 -6.39
N TYR A 174 -4.47 2.73 -5.53
CA TYR A 174 -5.90 2.58 -5.80
C TYR A 174 -6.75 3.63 -5.09
N THR A 175 -6.10 4.68 -4.57
CA THR A 175 -6.77 5.72 -3.78
C THR A 175 -6.52 7.08 -4.42
N GLU A 176 -7.60 7.75 -4.80
CA GLU A 176 -7.58 9.16 -5.18
C GLU A 176 -7.52 9.99 -3.89
N LEU A 177 -6.36 10.59 -3.61
CA LEU A 177 -6.14 11.36 -2.40
C LEU A 177 -6.38 12.85 -2.65
N THR A 178 -6.99 13.49 -1.66
CA THR A 178 -7.04 14.94 -1.55
C THR A 178 -6.14 15.37 -0.41
N ASP A 179 -5.29 16.36 -0.68
CA ASP A 179 -4.42 16.98 0.31
C ASP A 179 -3.44 16.03 1.03
N ALA A 180 -2.96 14.98 0.36
CA ALA A 180 -1.92 14.07 0.85
C ALA A 180 -0.66 14.86 1.25
N THR A 181 -0.24 14.80 2.51
CA THR A 181 1.06 15.36 2.91
C THR A 181 2.20 14.51 2.36
N LEU A 182 3.41 15.09 2.32
CA LEU A 182 4.62 14.33 1.97
C LEU A 182 4.78 13.06 2.83
N LEU A 183 4.43 13.12 4.12
CA LEU A 183 4.51 11.96 5.01
C LEU A 183 3.55 10.82 4.62
N HIS A 184 2.34 11.12 4.12
CA HIS A 184 1.43 10.06 3.62
C HIS A 184 2.04 9.32 2.44
N ILE A 185 2.62 10.08 1.51
CA ILE A 185 3.21 9.54 0.28
C ILE A 185 4.49 8.75 0.60
N ALA A 186 5.33 9.29 1.49
CA ALA A 186 6.53 8.61 1.97
C ALA A 186 6.18 7.32 2.74
N ALA A 187 5.10 7.32 3.54
CA ALA A 187 4.68 6.13 4.27
C ALA A 187 4.30 4.98 3.32
N ALA A 188 3.63 5.29 2.21
CA ALA A 188 3.28 4.32 1.17
C ALA A 188 4.49 3.87 0.32
N ARG A 189 5.43 4.79 0.01
CA ARG A 189 6.39 4.56 -1.07
C ARG A 189 7.87 4.69 -0.71
N GLY A 190 8.22 5.44 0.32
CA GLY A 190 9.60 5.67 0.77
C GLY A 190 10.12 4.61 1.74
N ASP A 191 11.29 4.91 2.30
CA ASP A 191 11.99 4.12 3.31
C ASP A 191 11.88 4.75 4.72
N PRO A 192 12.21 4.01 5.80
CA PRO A 192 12.17 4.52 7.17
C PRO A 192 13.04 5.76 7.38
N GLU A 193 14.18 5.88 6.70
CA GLU A 193 15.08 7.03 6.79
C GLU A 193 14.42 8.31 6.26
N LEU A 194 13.68 8.23 5.16
CA LEU A 194 12.88 9.35 4.65
C LEU A 194 11.75 9.73 5.63
N LEU A 195 11.12 8.75 6.28
CA LEU A 195 10.12 9.03 7.31
C LEU A 195 10.74 9.75 8.51
N GLU A 196 11.89 9.27 9.00
CA GLU A 196 12.63 9.89 10.10
C GLU A 196 12.97 11.35 9.78
N ALA A 197 13.49 11.56 8.58
CA ALA A 197 13.82 12.87 8.03
C ALA A 197 12.62 13.84 8.02
N ILE A 198 11.46 13.39 7.53
CA ILE A 198 10.24 14.20 7.47
C ILE A 198 9.70 14.47 8.88
N ILE A 199 9.59 13.44 9.72
CA ILE A 199 9.04 13.52 11.08
C ILE A 199 9.90 14.42 11.97
N SER A 200 11.23 14.37 11.84
CA SER A 200 12.14 15.23 12.58
C SER A 200 11.92 16.73 12.32
N ARG A 201 11.34 17.08 11.18
CA ARG A 201 11.07 18.46 10.74
C ARG A 201 9.63 18.88 10.99
N ALA A 202 8.69 17.95 10.80
CA ALA A 202 7.27 18.17 10.86
C ALA A 202 6.57 17.09 11.71
N PRO A 203 6.88 16.99 13.02
CA PRO A 203 6.35 15.93 13.88
C PRO A 203 4.82 15.98 13.99
N ASN A 204 4.22 17.15 13.79
CA ASN A 204 2.76 17.33 13.76
C ASN A 204 2.07 16.58 12.60
N GLN A 205 2.80 16.18 11.55
CA GLN A 205 2.22 15.41 10.43
C GLN A 205 2.01 13.93 10.76
N LEU A 206 2.60 13.42 11.84
CA LEU A 206 2.50 12.00 12.23
C LEU A 206 1.05 11.53 12.42
N HIS A 207 0.14 12.45 12.73
CA HIS A 207 -1.28 12.20 12.93
C HIS A 207 -2.17 12.94 11.93
N ALA A 208 -1.58 13.51 10.87
CA ALA A 208 -2.34 14.12 9.80
C ALA A 208 -3.29 13.08 9.18
N ARG A 209 -4.45 13.55 8.73
CA ARG A 209 -5.45 12.72 8.07
C ARG A 209 -5.84 13.37 6.77
N VAL A 210 -6.03 12.55 5.74
CA VAL A 210 -6.38 13.01 4.40
C VAL A 210 -7.57 12.21 3.91
N LEU A 211 -8.42 12.86 3.12
CA LEU A 211 -9.56 12.18 2.50
C LEU A 211 -9.05 11.44 1.26
N GLY A 212 -9.30 10.14 1.22
CA GLY A 212 -9.02 9.30 0.08
C GLY A 212 -10.30 8.68 -0.44
N LYS A 213 -10.54 8.80 -1.74
CA LYS A 213 -11.58 8.08 -2.45
C LYS A 213 -10.98 6.77 -2.95
N SER A 214 -11.39 5.66 -2.35
CA SER A 214 -11.00 4.34 -2.82
C SER A 214 -11.63 4.06 -4.18
N THR A 215 -10.82 3.72 -5.18
CA THR A 215 -11.37 3.22 -6.44
C THR A 215 -12.05 1.87 -6.19
N PRO A 216 -13.26 1.62 -6.73
CA PRO A 216 -14.05 0.41 -6.47
C PRO A 216 -13.46 -0.88 -7.07
N LEU A 217 -12.15 -0.93 -7.31
CA LEU A 217 -11.42 -2.11 -7.80
C LEU A 217 -11.28 -3.16 -6.68
N GLY A 218 -12.40 -3.76 -6.31
CA GLY A 218 -12.45 -5.18 -5.95
C GLY A 218 -11.86 -5.61 -4.62
N TRP A 219 -11.61 -4.71 -3.67
CA TRP A 219 -11.37 -5.12 -2.27
C TRP A 219 -12.73 -5.19 -1.54
N PRO A 220 -13.30 -6.39 -1.29
CA PRO A 220 -14.62 -6.52 -0.67
C PRO A 220 -14.68 -6.10 0.81
N PHE A 221 -13.57 -5.63 1.37
CA PHE A 221 -13.41 -5.34 2.79
C PHE A 221 -12.72 -3.98 2.97
N LEU A 222 -13.39 -2.90 2.57
CA LEU A 222 -13.05 -1.60 3.16
C LEU A 222 -13.73 -1.52 4.52
N PRO A 223 -12.96 -1.45 5.61
CA PRO A 223 -13.52 -1.45 6.95
C PRO A 223 -14.29 -0.16 7.22
N GLY A 224 -15.60 -0.34 7.42
CA GLY A 224 -16.46 0.63 8.10
C GLY A 224 -16.89 1.82 7.25
N SER A 225 -17.87 1.57 6.38
CA SER A 225 -18.89 2.54 6.00
C SER A 225 -19.29 3.38 7.23
N ARG A 226 -18.74 4.58 7.39
CA ARG A 226 -19.33 5.53 8.32
C ARG A 226 -20.65 5.98 7.69
N PRO A 227 -21.78 5.94 8.42
CA PRO A 227 -22.94 6.70 8.01
C PRO A 227 -22.56 8.18 8.15
N PHE A 228 -22.11 8.81 7.07
CA PHE A 228 -22.26 10.25 6.94
C PHE A 228 -23.76 10.56 7.02
N PRO A 229 -24.16 11.68 7.64
CA PRO A 229 -25.58 12.04 7.76
C PRO A 229 -26.25 11.97 6.38
N PRO A 230 -27.41 11.30 6.28
CA PRO A 230 -28.04 10.97 5.02
C PRO A 230 -28.80 12.20 4.52
N GLU A 231 -28.14 13.11 3.82
CA GLU A 231 -28.88 14.11 3.05
C GLU A 231 -28.56 14.11 1.57
N GLU A 232 -27.48 13.47 1.09
CA GLU A 232 -27.27 13.21 -0.34
C GLU A 232 -26.56 11.86 -0.59
N PRO A 233 -27.05 11.03 -1.52
CA PRO A 233 -26.40 9.76 -1.88
C PRO A 233 -25.28 10.05 -2.89
N SER A 234 -24.12 10.51 -2.43
CA SER A 234 -22.93 10.40 -3.27
C SER A 234 -22.42 8.96 -3.18
N GLU A 235 -22.43 8.24 -4.30
CA GLU A 235 -21.85 6.89 -4.49
C GLU A 235 -20.32 6.82 -4.25
N GLU A 236 -19.74 7.86 -3.63
CA GLU A 236 -18.31 8.03 -3.43
C GLU A 236 -17.94 7.78 -1.96
N TRP A 237 -17.22 6.69 -1.72
CA TRP A 237 -16.74 6.31 -0.41
C TRP A 237 -15.43 7.04 -0.11
N TYR A 238 -15.43 7.87 0.95
CA TYR A 238 -14.24 8.57 1.42
C TYR A 238 -13.74 7.96 2.74
N ASP A 239 -12.50 7.50 2.73
CA ASP A 239 -11.78 7.06 3.92
C ASP A 239 -10.81 8.14 4.42
N LEU A 240 -10.60 8.17 5.73
CA LEU A 240 -9.55 8.99 6.33
C LEU A 240 -8.25 8.18 6.41
N TYR A 241 -7.29 8.54 5.57
CA TYR A 241 -5.97 7.93 5.57
C TYR A 241 -5.06 8.71 6.51
N SER A 242 -4.46 8.00 7.47
CA SER A 242 -3.28 8.47 8.21
C SER A 242 -2.02 7.97 7.50
N PRO A 243 -0.82 8.49 7.81
CA PRO A 243 0.42 7.90 7.33
C PRO A 243 0.53 6.40 7.66
N MET A 244 0.04 5.98 8.83
CA MET A 244 -0.03 4.58 9.22
C MET A 244 -0.89 3.76 8.25
N ASN A 245 -2.12 4.21 7.96
CA ASN A 245 -3.01 3.50 7.03
C ASN A 245 -2.42 3.39 5.64
N MET A 246 -1.69 4.43 5.19
CA MET A 246 -0.98 4.41 3.91
C MET A 246 0.13 3.35 3.91
N ALA A 247 0.96 3.29 4.95
CA ALA A 247 2.01 2.27 5.06
C ALA A 247 1.43 0.84 5.11
N ILE A 248 0.33 0.64 5.85
CA ILE A 248 -0.36 -0.67 5.94
C ILE A 248 -0.94 -1.04 4.56
N GLY A 249 -1.71 -0.16 3.94
CA GLY A 249 -2.36 -0.39 2.65
C GLY A 249 -1.38 -0.68 1.51
N SER A 250 -0.23 -0.01 1.52
CA SER A 250 0.85 -0.23 0.55
C SER A 250 1.81 -1.37 0.92
N GLY A 251 1.53 -2.07 2.01
CA GLY A 251 2.29 -3.22 2.47
C GLY A 251 3.73 -2.93 2.93
N ARG A 252 3.99 -1.70 3.41
CA ARG A 252 5.32 -1.25 3.85
C ARG A 252 5.55 -1.54 5.34
N THR A 253 5.87 -2.79 5.65
CA THR A 253 6.04 -3.29 7.04
C THR A 253 7.08 -2.52 7.85
N ASP A 254 8.24 -2.21 7.26
CA ASP A 254 9.30 -1.45 7.92
C ASP A 254 8.84 -0.02 8.27
N ASN A 255 8.08 0.61 7.37
CA ASN A 255 7.49 1.92 7.61
C ASN A 255 6.44 1.87 8.72
N VAL A 256 5.61 0.82 8.76
CA VAL A 256 4.64 0.63 9.84
C VAL A 256 5.34 0.47 11.19
N LYS A 257 6.37 -0.38 11.29
CA LYS A 257 7.19 -0.55 12.50
C LYS A 257 7.78 0.78 12.95
N PHE A 258 8.41 1.51 12.03
CA PHE A 258 9.02 2.81 12.31
C PHE A 258 7.99 3.85 12.80
N LEU A 259 6.81 3.92 12.17
CA LEU A 259 5.75 4.84 12.59
C LEU A 259 5.22 4.49 13.99
N ILE A 260 5.09 3.20 14.32
CA ILE A 260 4.72 2.73 15.66
C ILE A 260 5.77 3.15 16.69
N GLU A 261 7.06 3.01 16.38
CA GLU A 261 8.19 3.43 17.23
C GLU A 261 8.24 4.94 17.44
N CYS A 262 7.91 5.73 16.41
CA CYS A 262 7.80 7.18 16.49
C CYS A 262 6.59 7.68 17.29
N GLY A 263 5.77 6.78 17.85
CA GLY A 263 4.60 7.14 18.63
C GLY A 263 3.38 7.51 17.79
N CYS A 264 3.31 7.06 16.52
CA CYS A 264 2.09 7.20 15.74
C CYS A 264 0.95 6.50 16.49
N LYS A 265 -0.19 7.20 16.63
CA LYS A 265 -1.35 6.67 17.34
C LYS A 265 -1.94 5.52 16.51
N VAL A 266 -1.88 4.32 17.07
CA VAL A 266 -2.63 3.17 16.56
C VAL A 266 -4.09 3.38 16.93
N ASP A 267 -4.95 3.57 15.93
CA ASP A 267 -6.40 3.65 16.12
C ASP A 267 -7.10 2.40 15.60
N LEU A 268 -8.38 2.27 15.95
CA LEU A 268 -9.17 1.09 15.62
C LEU A 268 -9.30 0.85 14.11
N GLN A 269 -9.30 1.91 13.31
CA GLN A 269 -9.35 1.79 11.84
C GLN A 269 -8.03 1.22 11.31
N SER A 270 -6.89 1.75 11.78
CA SER A 270 -5.57 1.22 11.45
C SER A 270 -5.44 -0.25 11.86
N PHE A 271 -5.95 -0.59 13.04
CA PHE A 271 -5.96 -1.96 13.55
C PHE A 271 -6.81 -2.89 12.69
N GLU A 272 -7.97 -2.45 12.22
CA GLU A 272 -8.84 -3.25 11.35
C GLU A 272 -8.19 -3.55 9.99
N TRP A 273 -7.50 -2.56 9.41
CA TRP A 273 -6.68 -2.79 8.22
C TRP A 273 -5.58 -3.80 8.51
N MET A 274 -4.85 -3.63 9.61
CA MET A 274 -3.80 -4.54 10.04
C MET A 274 -4.31 -5.97 10.24
N TRP A 275 -5.49 -6.15 10.84
CA TRP A 275 -6.14 -7.45 11.03
C TRP A 275 -6.30 -8.19 9.70
N TYR A 276 -6.79 -7.50 8.67
CA TYR A 276 -6.97 -8.08 7.34
C TYR A 276 -5.64 -8.55 6.74
N PHE A 277 -4.60 -7.71 6.78
CA PHE A 277 -3.28 -8.08 6.26
C PHE A 277 -2.61 -9.19 7.07
N ALA A 278 -2.71 -9.14 8.39
CA ALA A 278 -2.15 -10.15 9.29
C ALA A 278 -2.81 -11.52 9.10
N CYS A 279 -4.13 -11.56 8.90
CA CYS A 279 -4.83 -12.81 8.60
C CYS A 279 -4.40 -13.42 7.25
N LYS A 280 -4.01 -12.60 6.28
CA LYS A 280 -3.62 -13.05 4.93
C LYS A 280 -2.13 -13.42 4.82
N SER A 281 -1.26 -12.78 5.60
CA SER A 281 0.20 -12.99 5.54
C SER A 281 0.85 -12.77 6.92
N PRO A 282 0.57 -13.62 7.91
CA PRO A 282 1.03 -13.40 9.29
C PRO A 282 2.55 -13.56 9.44
N ASP A 283 3.21 -14.31 8.55
CA ASP A 283 4.67 -14.40 8.50
C ASP A 283 5.35 -13.04 8.34
N ILE A 284 4.64 -12.09 7.74
CA ILE A 284 5.11 -10.72 7.49
C ILE A 284 4.57 -9.75 8.57
N TRP A 285 3.31 -9.93 8.98
CA TRP A 285 2.57 -8.91 9.74
C TRP A 285 2.35 -9.23 11.21
N LEU A 286 2.57 -10.47 11.68
CA LEU A 286 2.20 -10.88 13.04
C LEU A 286 2.88 -10.03 14.12
N ASP A 287 4.19 -9.78 14.02
CA ASP A 287 4.92 -8.98 15.01
C ASP A 287 4.36 -7.55 15.12
N ILE A 288 3.95 -7.00 13.97
CA ILE A 288 3.37 -5.67 13.86
C ILE A 288 1.96 -5.67 14.43
N PHE A 289 1.17 -6.70 14.08
CA PHE A 289 -0.17 -6.92 14.60
C PHE A 289 -0.15 -7.00 16.13
N ASP A 290 0.73 -7.80 16.72
CA ASP A 290 0.91 -7.94 18.16
C ASP A 290 1.26 -6.58 18.80
N SER A 291 2.18 -5.85 18.18
CA SER A 291 2.58 -4.50 18.62
C SER A 291 1.44 -3.49 18.57
N MET A 292 0.55 -3.58 17.58
CA MET A 292 -0.64 -2.73 17.44
C MET A 292 -1.74 -3.14 18.43
N ALA A 293 -2.00 -4.45 18.57
CA ALA A 293 -3.00 -5.00 19.49
C ALA A 293 -2.73 -4.55 20.93
N ALA A 294 -1.48 -4.59 21.37
CA ALA A 294 -1.05 -4.14 22.69
C ALA A 294 -1.30 -2.64 22.97
N ARG A 295 -1.58 -1.84 21.94
CA ARG A 295 -1.83 -0.39 22.04
C ARG A 295 -3.31 0.00 21.91
N ILE A 296 -4.18 -0.96 21.57
CA ILE A 296 -5.62 -0.74 21.43
C ILE A 296 -6.33 -1.11 22.74
N ASN A 297 -7.21 -0.22 23.20
CA ASN A 297 -8.15 -0.55 24.27
C ASN A 297 -9.39 -1.21 23.66
N PHE A 298 -9.39 -2.55 23.60
CA PHE A 298 -10.52 -3.33 23.07
C PHE A 298 -11.76 -3.30 23.95
N ASP A 299 -11.65 -2.87 25.22
CA ASP A 299 -12.78 -2.76 26.14
C ASP A 299 -13.54 -1.42 26.00
N SER A 300 -13.06 -0.53 25.11
CA SER A 300 -13.74 0.73 24.84
C SER A 300 -15.03 0.52 24.02
N PRO A 301 -16.11 1.28 24.28
CA PRO A 301 -17.33 1.20 23.49
C PRO A 301 -17.11 1.44 21.99
N GLU A 302 -16.11 2.26 21.64
CA GLU A 302 -15.72 2.56 20.26
C GLU A 302 -15.11 1.35 19.55
N ALA A 303 -14.53 0.39 20.27
CA ALA A 303 -13.93 -0.82 19.72
C ALA A 303 -14.96 -1.87 19.31
N ILE A 304 -16.14 -1.89 19.93
CA ILE A 304 -17.22 -2.87 19.68
C ILE A 304 -17.50 -3.11 18.19
N PRO A 305 -17.77 -2.07 17.36
CA PRO A 305 -18.06 -2.29 15.94
C PRO A 305 -16.86 -2.83 15.15
N VAL A 306 -15.63 -2.49 15.55
CA VAL A 306 -14.40 -2.97 14.90
C VAL A 306 -14.15 -4.43 15.28
N ILE A 307 -14.31 -4.79 16.55
CA ILE A 307 -14.20 -6.17 17.03
C ILE A 307 -15.23 -7.05 16.32
N GLN A 308 -16.48 -6.58 16.20
CA GLN A 308 -17.53 -7.29 15.48
C GLN A 308 -17.12 -7.58 14.03
N ARG A 309 -16.64 -6.57 13.28
CA ARG A 309 -16.19 -6.76 11.90
C ARG A 309 -14.98 -7.68 11.79
N CYS A 310 -14.01 -7.55 12.69
CA CYS A 310 -12.86 -8.47 12.74
C CYS A 310 -13.32 -9.91 12.95
N ALA A 311 -14.23 -10.15 13.92
CA ALA A 311 -14.79 -11.47 14.19
C ALA A 311 -15.65 -12.01 13.03
N GLU A 312 -16.43 -11.16 12.36
CA GLU A 312 -17.26 -11.53 11.20
C GLU A 312 -16.46 -11.77 9.91
N SER A 313 -15.27 -11.16 9.79
CA SER A 313 -14.34 -11.41 8.68
C SER A 313 -13.55 -12.72 8.84
N PHE A 314 -13.59 -13.32 10.03
CA PHE A 314 -12.82 -14.52 10.37
C PHE A 314 -13.30 -15.81 9.67
N PRO A 315 -14.61 -16.12 9.54
CA PRO A 315 -15.07 -17.39 9.00
C PRO A 315 -15.29 -17.39 7.48
N VAL A 316 -14.48 -16.68 6.67
CA VAL A 316 -14.65 -16.76 5.21
C VAL A 316 -14.21 -18.15 4.73
N GLU A 317 -15.19 -19.05 4.58
CA GLU A 317 -15.03 -20.47 4.23
C GLU A 317 -14.25 -20.71 2.92
N ASN A 318 -14.11 -19.67 2.09
CA ASN A 318 -13.47 -19.71 0.78
C ASN A 318 -11.94 -19.58 0.79
N PHE A 319 -11.32 -19.42 1.95
CA PHE A 319 -9.86 -19.37 2.04
C PHE A 319 -9.23 -20.78 1.95
N TYR A 320 -8.02 -20.87 1.39
CA TYR A 320 -7.30 -22.14 1.30
C TYR A 320 -7.02 -22.68 2.71
N PRO A 321 -6.89 -24.00 2.93
CA PRO A 321 -6.66 -24.57 4.25
C PRO A 321 -5.44 -23.99 5.00
N LEU A 322 -4.41 -23.51 4.28
CA LEU A 322 -3.25 -22.83 4.86
C LEU A 322 -3.63 -21.49 5.48
N ASP A 323 -4.46 -20.71 4.80
CA ASP A 323 -4.94 -19.38 5.21
C ASP A 323 -5.78 -19.47 6.50
N LYS A 324 -6.53 -20.58 6.68
CA LYS A 324 -7.29 -20.83 7.93
C LYS A 324 -6.39 -20.96 9.14
N PHE A 325 -5.18 -21.52 9.00
CA PHE A 325 -4.24 -21.55 10.11
C PHE A 325 -3.72 -20.15 10.44
N PHE A 326 -3.38 -19.38 9.41
CA PHE A 326 -2.81 -18.05 9.55
C PHE A 326 -3.74 -17.05 10.24
N GLN A 327 -5.04 -17.13 9.98
CA GLN A 327 -6.06 -16.39 10.73
C GLN A 327 -6.00 -16.69 12.24
N LYS A 328 -5.85 -17.95 12.62
CA LYS A 328 -5.81 -18.36 14.05
C LYS A 328 -4.60 -17.79 14.78
N VAL A 329 -3.47 -17.57 14.10
CA VAL A 329 -2.27 -17.03 14.74
C VAL A 329 -2.47 -15.60 15.25
N CYS A 330 -3.42 -14.85 14.68
CA CYS A 330 -3.74 -13.49 15.15
C CYS A 330 -4.67 -13.49 16.38
N LEU A 331 -5.37 -14.60 16.67
CA LEU A 331 -6.37 -14.64 17.74
C LEU A 331 -5.81 -14.48 19.15
N PRO A 332 -4.67 -15.08 19.54
CA PRO A 332 -4.10 -14.86 20.86
C PRO A 332 -3.90 -13.39 21.20
N SER A 333 -3.28 -12.61 20.30
CA SER A 333 -3.05 -11.18 20.52
C SER A 333 -4.34 -10.37 20.45
N PHE A 334 -5.29 -10.76 19.62
CA PHE A 334 -6.59 -10.09 19.54
C PHE A 334 -7.44 -10.31 20.82
N LEU A 335 -7.64 -11.57 21.21
CA LEU A 335 -8.45 -11.96 22.36
C LEU A 335 -7.73 -11.68 23.70
N GLY A 336 -6.41 -11.88 23.74
CA GLY A 336 -5.59 -11.71 24.94
C GLY A 336 -5.52 -10.26 25.42
N ASN A 337 -5.71 -9.29 24.53
CA ASN A 337 -5.79 -7.86 24.88
C ASN A 337 -7.21 -7.39 25.22
N MET A 338 -8.21 -8.30 25.30
CA MET A 338 -9.57 -8.00 25.73
C MET A 338 -9.81 -8.44 27.18
N SER A 339 -10.60 -7.68 27.94
CA SER A 339 -11.12 -8.15 29.23
C SER A 339 -11.96 -9.43 29.06
N LEU A 340 -12.08 -10.21 30.14
CA LEU A 340 -12.95 -11.39 30.16
C LEU A 340 -14.39 -11.06 29.77
N ARG A 341 -14.89 -9.89 30.18
CA ARG A 341 -16.24 -9.43 29.84
C ARG A 341 -16.38 -9.22 28.33
N THR A 342 -15.42 -8.57 27.69
CA THR A 342 -15.46 -8.33 26.24
C THR A 342 -15.29 -9.65 25.48
N ARG A 343 -14.32 -10.49 25.84
CA ARG A 343 -14.18 -11.84 25.25
C ARG A 343 -15.48 -12.65 25.32
N ALA A 344 -16.14 -12.64 26.48
CA ALA A 344 -17.40 -13.33 26.72
C ALA A 344 -18.53 -12.87 25.78
N GLN A 345 -18.56 -11.60 25.37
CA GLN A 345 -19.58 -11.06 24.46
C GLN A 345 -19.47 -11.61 23.04
N TYR A 346 -18.27 -12.04 22.63
CA TYR A 346 -18.01 -12.53 21.26
C TYR A 346 -17.79 -14.05 21.21
N LEU A 347 -18.03 -14.78 22.31
CA LEU A 347 -17.87 -16.24 22.36
C LEU A 347 -18.71 -16.96 21.31
N ASP A 348 -19.90 -16.46 20.96
CA ASP A 348 -20.76 -17.05 19.93
C ASP A 348 -20.13 -16.99 18.53
N LYS A 349 -19.19 -16.06 18.31
CA LYS A 349 -18.44 -15.92 17.05
C LYS A 349 -17.26 -16.89 16.97
N PHE A 350 -16.81 -17.44 18.10
CA PHE A 350 -15.69 -18.36 18.17
C PHE A 350 -16.16 -19.73 18.66
N SER A 351 -16.25 -20.71 17.75
CA SER A 351 -16.67 -22.06 18.12
C SER A 351 -15.61 -22.72 19.02
N PHE A 352 -15.78 -22.63 20.34
CA PHE A 352 -14.89 -23.24 21.33
C PHE A 352 -14.67 -24.73 21.06
N ALA A 353 -15.74 -25.47 20.78
CA ALA A 353 -15.67 -26.90 20.47
C ALA A 353 -14.87 -27.20 19.19
N ALA A 354 -14.94 -26.32 18.18
CA ALA A 354 -14.13 -26.49 16.97
C ALA A 354 -12.64 -26.29 17.28
N TYR A 355 -12.29 -25.27 18.07
CA TYR A 355 -10.91 -25.01 18.48
C TYR A 355 -10.33 -26.10 19.39
N GLU A 356 -11.15 -26.70 20.25
CA GLU A 356 -10.74 -27.86 21.06
C GLU A 356 -10.50 -29.09 20.18
N ALA A 357 -11.41 -29.38 19.25
CA ALA A 357 -11.23 -30.48 18.28
C ALA A 357 -9.98 -30.29 17.41
N ASP A 358 -9.74 -29.08 16.92
CA ASP A 358 -8.53 -28.74 16.14
C ASP A 358 -7.25 -28.93 16.96
N LEU A 359 -7.28 -28.63 18.27
CA LEU A 359 -6.14 -28.86 19.16
C LEU A 359 -5.83 -30.35 19.33
N ASP A 360 -6.88 -31.17 19.48
CA ASP A 360 -6.74 -32.61 19.62
C ASP A 360 -6.26 -33.27 18.33
N GLU A 361 -6.72 -32.80 17.17
CA GLU A 361 -6.21 -33.22 15.86
C GLU A 361 -4.72 -32.88 15.70
N LEU A 362 -4.31 -31.65 16.05
CA LEU A 362 -2.90 -31.24 16.02
C LEU A 362 -2.03 -32.12 16.92
N ARG A 363 -2.48 -32.43 18.14
CA ARG A 363 -1.77 -33.32 19.06
C ARG A 363 -1.64 -34.74 18.52
N HIS A 364 -2.67 -35.23 17.85
CA HIS A 364 -2.65 -36.52 17.18
C HIS A 364 -1.62 -36.54 16.03
N ASP A 365 -1.60 -35.52 15.18
CA ASP A 365 -0.67 -35.39 14.06
C ASP A 365 0.79 -35.28 14.54
N ILE A 366 1.03 -34.48 15.57
CA ILE A 366 2.34 -34.37 16.24
C ILE A 366 2.81 -35.74 16.72
N SER A 367 1.94 -36.47 17.43
CA SER A 367 2.27 -37.81 17.95
C SER A 367 2.63 -38.78 16.82
N ARG A 368 1.94 -38.70 15.67
CA ARG A 368 2.27 -39.49 14.47
C ARG A 368 3.61 -39.11 13.87
N CYS A 369 3.92 -37.81 13.77
CA CYS A 369 5.20 -37.33 13.28
C CYS A 369 6.36 -37.76 14.19
N GLU A 370 6.16 -37.76 15.51
CA GLU A 370 7.16 -38.22 16.47
C GLU A 370 7.45 -39.71 16.34
N VAL A 371 6.41 -40.55 16.15
CA VAL A 371 6.59 -41.99 15.87
C VAL A 371 7.35 -42.20 14.56
N ALA A 372 6.96 -41.51 13.49
CA ALA A 372 7.64 -41.64 12.19
C ALA A 372 9.11 -41.23 12.25
N LEU A 373 9.42 -40.11 12.92
CA LEU A 373 10.78 -39.63 13.13
C LEU A 373 11.60 -40.65 13.97
N HIS A 374 10.99 -41.22 15.00
CA HIS A 374 11.64 -42.25 15.81
C HIS A 374 11.94 -43.52 15.00
N ASP A 375 10.99 -43.97 14.16
CA ASP A 375 11.16 -45.15 13.29
C ASP A 375 12.25 -44.91 12.23
N GLU A 376 12.35 -43.70 11.67
CA GLU A 376 13.39 -43.29 10.73
C GLU A 376 14.78 -43.35 11.39
N ILE A 377 14.93 -42.76 12.59
CA ILE A 377 16.17 -42.80 13.38
C ILE A 377 16.59 -44.25 13.70
N GLN A 378 15.62 -45.13 13.99
CA GLN A 378 15.92 -46.54 14.27
C GLN A 378 16.29 -47.33 13.01
N GLY A 379 15.64 -47.07 11.88
CA GLY A 379 15.88 -47.77 10.61
C GLY A 379 17.22 -47.43 9.94
N GLU A 380 17.72 -46.21 10.13
CA GLU A 380 19.05 -45.81 9.65
C GLU A 380 20.19 -46.62 10.30
N GLY A 381 20.00 -47.05 11.54
CA GLY A 381 20.95 -47.91 12.27
C GLY A 381 21.15 -49.30 11.65
N GLU A 382 20.18 -49.80 10.88
CA GLU A 382 20.21 -51.16 10.32
C GLU A 382 20.73 -51.20 8.87
N THR A 383 20.59 -50.12 8.11
CA THR A 383 20.83 -50.13 6.65
C THR A 383 22.18 -49.57 6.20
N GLY A 384 22.96 -48.97 7.11
CA GLY A 384 24.32 -48.50 6.82
C GLY A 384 24.41 -47.45 5.71
N VAL A 385 23.31 -46.73 5.47
CA VAL A 385 23.24 -45.66 4.47
C VAL A 385 23.92 -44.41 5.01
N SER A 386 24.73 -43.81 4.15
CA SER A 386 25.66 -42.69 4.38
C SER A 386 25.02 -41.45 5.04
N GLU A 387 25.76 -40.82 5.96
CA GLU A 387 25.50 -39.57 6.74
C GLU A 387 25.07 -38.30 5.94
N ALA A 388 24.74 -38.40 4.65
CA ALA A 388 24.57 -37.23 3.79
C ALA A 388 23.12 -36.74 3.60
N ASP A 389 22.11 -37.55 3.91
CA ASP A 389 20.69 -37.18 3.77
C ASP A 389 20.08 -36.99 5.17
N THR A 390 20.29 -35.82 5.79
CA THR A 390 19.63 -35.51 7.06
C THR A 390 18.10 -35.49 6.91
N PRO A 391 17.32 -36.04 7.86
CA PRO A 391 15.85 -36.05 7.87
C PRO A 391 15.29 -34.65 8.20
N THR A 392 15.61 -33.71 7.32
CA THR A 392 15.41 -32.27 7.53
C THR A 392 13.93 -31.91 7.41
N ASP A 393 13.16 -32.69 6.65
CA ASP A 393 11.74 -32.44 6.39
C ASP A 393 10.84 -32.80 7.59
N CYS A 394 11.05 -33.98 8.20
CA CYS A 394 10.32 -34.43 9.40
C CYS A 394 10.50 -33.48 10.60
N LEU A 395 11.73 -33.03 10.85
CA LEU A 395 12.04 -32.09 11.94
C LEU A 395 11.41 -30.72 11.69
N SER A 396 11.49 -30.20 10.47
CA SER A 396 10.90 -28.91 10.09
C SER A 396 9.37 -28.94 10.22
N ARG A 397 8.75 -30.03 9.76
CA ARG A 397 7.30 -30.25 9.89
C ARG A 397 6.86 -30.37 11.36
N LEU A 398 7.60 -31.10 12.19
CA LEU A 398 7.29 -31.25 13.61
C LEU A 398 7.40 -29.92 14.35
N ALA A 399 8.45 -29.13 14.08
CA ALA A 399 8.61 -27.79 14.64
C ALA A 399 7.43 -26.87 14.27
N TYR A 400 7.02 -26.89 13.00
CA TYR A 400 5.85 -26.17 12.53
C TYR A 400 4.59 -26.60 13.29
N LEU A 401 4.29 -27.90 13.37
CA LEU A 401 3.11 -28.42 14.06
C LEU A 401 3.09 -28.03 15.55
N ARG A 402 4.24 -28.09 16.25
CA ARG A 402 4.37 -27.68 17.66
C ARG A 402 4.09 -26.19 17.86
N GLN A 403 4.51 -25.35 16.92
CA GLN A 403 4.15 -23.93 16.94
C GLN A 403 2.62 -23.75 16.78
N ARG A 404 1.97 -24.50 15.87
CA ARG A 404 0.50 -24.47 15.72
C ARG A 404 -0.21 -24.91 17.00
N GLU A 405 0.25 -26.00 17.62
CA GLU A 405 -0.31 -26.53 18.87
C GLU A 405 -0.26 -25.47 19.98
N LYS A 406 0.87 -24.77 20.14
CA LYS A 406 1.03 -23.72 21.15
C LYS A 406 0.00 -22.60 20.97
N VAL A 407 -0.11 -22.06 19.76
CA VAL A 407 -1.09 -21.01 19.41
C VAL A 407 -2.52 -21.50 19.66
N GLN A 408 -2.83 -22.71 19.20
CA GLN A 408 -4.15 -23.29 19.33
C GLN A 408 -4.53 -23.54 20.80
N HIS A 409 -3.57 -23.97 21.61
CA HIS A 409 -3.76 -24.16 23.05
C HIS A 409 -4.06 -22.83 23.77
N GLU A 410 -3.34 -21.76 23.42
CA GLU A 410 -3.57 -20.42 23.97
C GLU A 410 -4.98 -19.90 23.65
N ILE A 411 -5.44 -20.09 22.40
CA ILE A 411 -6.83 -19.75 22.00
C ILE A 411 -7.84 -20.51 22.85
N VAL A 412 -7.64 -21.82 23.03
CA VAL A 412 -8.55 -22.66 23.83
C VAL A 412 -8.61 -22.18 25.28
N GLU A 413 -7.48 -21.88 25.92
CA GLU A 413 -7.49 -21.36 27.30
C GLU A 413 -8.18 -19.99 27.38
N LEU A 414 -7.93 -19.06 26.44
CA LEU A 414 -8.58 -17.75 26.41
C LEU A 414 -10.11 -17.85 26.26
N LEU A 415 -10.61 -18.77 25.42
CA LEU A 415 -12.04 -18.99 25.21
C LEU A 415 -12.69 -19.73 26.39
N LYS A 416 -11.96 -20.67 27.01
CA LYS A 416 -12.41 -21.40 28.20
C LYS A 416 -12.58 -20.47 29.40
N GLU A 417 -11.64 -19.57 29.64
CA GLU A 417 -11.76 -18.54 30.68
C GLU A 417 -13.03 -17.69 30.49
N ALA A 418 -13.28 -17.24 29.25
CA ALA A 418 -14.47 -16.46 28.93
C ALA A 418 -15.77 -17.28 29.10
N THR A 419 -15.74 -18.57 28.77
CA THR A 419 -16.89 -19.48 28.96
C THR A 419 -17.20 -19.64 30.45
N LEU A 420 -16.18 -19.87 31.28
CA LEU A 420 -16.33 -19.95 32.75
C LEU A 420 -16.87 -18.66 33.35
N TYR A 421 -16.48 -17.51 32.80
CA TYR A 421 -17.02 -16.21 33.20
C TYR A 421 -18.54 -16.10 32.94
N CYS A 422 -19.02 -16.59 31.79
CA CYS A 422 -20.45 -16.64 31.46
C CYS A 422 -21.25 -17.56 32.41
N GLU A 423 -20.69 -18.71 32.79
CA GLU A 423 -21.38 -19.70 33.63
C GLU A 423 -21.46 -19.29 35.10
N SER A 424 -20.55 -18.43 35.59
CA SER A 424 -20.52 -18.03 37.00
C SER A 424 -20.06 -16.58 37.21
N PRO A 425 -20.83 -15.57 36.76
CA PRO A 425 -20.43 -14.15 36.86
C PRO A 425 -20.16 -13.72 38.31
N LYS A 426 -20.93 -14.26 39.26
CA LYS A 426 -20.89 -13.90 40.69
C LYS A 426 -19.63 -14.35 41.44
N ARG A 427 -18.81 -15.26 40.88
CA ARG A 427 -17.59 -15.75 41.55
C ARG A 427 -16.34 -14.96 41.18
N LEU A 428 -16.35 -14.23 40.06
CA LEU A 428 -15.16 -13.54 39.53
C LEU A 428 -15.15 -12.03 39.82
N THR A 429 -16.31 -11.40 40.06
CA THR A 429 -16.38 -9.97 40.42
C THR A 429 -15.73 -9.64 41.78
N GLY A 430 -15.35 -10.63 42.57
CA GLY A 430 -14.66 -10.44 43.85
C GLY A 430 -13.14 -10.26 43.75
N MET A 431 -12.55 -10.32 42.54
CA MET A 431 -11.10 -10.21 42.35
C MET A 431 -10.61 -8.86 41.80
N ASP A 432 -11.49 -7.98 41.31
CA ASP A 432 -11.08 -6.78 40.56
C ASP A 432 -11.31 -5.42 41.26
N GLU A 433 -11.86 -5.36 42.48
CA GLU A 433 -12.07 -4.07 43.18
C GLU A 433 -10.86 -3.61 44.04
N GLY A 434 -9.66 -4.07 43.70
CA GLY A 434 -8.43 -3.77 44.43
C GLY A 434 -7.37 -3.05 43.61
N CYS A 435 -7.71 -1.95 42.93
CA CYS A 435 -6.76 -1.00 42.34
C CYS A 435 -7.21 0.44 42.54
#